data_AF-A0A2A6CVR8-F1
#
_entry.id   AF-A0A2A6CVR8-F1
#
_cell.length_a   1.000
_cell.length_b   1.000
_cell.length_c   1.000
_cell.angle_alpha   90.00
_cell.angle_beta   90.00
_cell.angle_gamma   90.00
#
_symmetry.space_group_name_H-M   'P 1'
#
loop_
_entity.id
_entity.type
_entity.pdbx_description
1 polymer ?
#
loop_
_entity_poly.entity_id
_entity_poly.type
_entity_poly.pdbx_seq_one_letter_code
_entity_poly.pdbx_strand_id
1 'polypeptide(L)'
;MEVDGAEEKEKEGPLKTKKSKERALKKKKNSEKNKEKMAVAREDDGFNTKGEVRFEPKQKFKHKKVNRRLLARTSAKVMKKKRRKVMTKGYSGATTTEVSSHKERVMLTRLLTLSTLLSVCQSIIDPRSVLDSLPSYKNYTEMRKKYFEIIRDYPYGDADFRCAPMEPSPGGPKDVHHLRPSDIRVVAAIGDSLTAGREALTNATIDFGTEYRGIAFDAGADESLTTRTTIPNILSRFSSSIIGGSHGTRKGRIAIDRGDPSSDFNVAISGSFSSDLMDQKRLRASKAINFEEDWKLITIFAGSNDLCKYGIDNTTDYSPEAFVSRVNETLTFIKEKIPRSFINLMPPFNVFVLNGTHESAPFCEQFHHIACPSLFTLTPEEGSALFKGYTEGLADLPKQFNDEPFAVTVNGALNMQRLPQIWGTPHYALLAVDCFHFSGFTHDVAAKLVWQNLIKPENARGDANDFANLQLQTVGCPSEVCPYLYSTLTECASTQPAQLVLVDSHLVAGHNSKPAAVLAIFGVFLGCTVLAVGTVATIVRVRRRYNRRVSERTPLLTAHYYEIF
;
A
#
# COMPACT_ATOMS: atom_id res chain seq x y z
N MET A 1 60.94 38.32 -83.39
CA MET A 1 61.91 38.76 -82.37
C MET A 1 61.08 39.26 -81.21
N GLU A 2 60.86 38.40 -80.19
CA GLU A 2 61.75 38.17 -79.02
C GLU A 2 61.13 38.93 -77.82
N VAL A 3 61.05 38.45 -76.57
CA VAL A 3 61.75 37.40 -75.80
C VAL A 3 60.81 36.81 -74.71
N ASP A 4 61.17 35.61 -74.27
CA ASP A 4 60.65 34.69 -73.24
C ASP A 4 60.27 35.21 -71.84
N GLY A 5 59.49 34.37 -71.14
CA GLY A 5 59.42 34.31 -69.69
C GLY A 5 58.14 33.65 -69.16
N ALA A 6 58.14 32.31 -68.99
CA ALA A 6 57.05 31.55 -68.38
C ALA A 6 57.24 31.43 -66.85
N GLU A 7 56.19 31.73 -66.08
CA GLU A 7 56.08 31.33 -64.66
C GLU A 7 54.61 31.04 -64.28
N GLU A 8 54.41 29.96 -63.53
CA GLU A 8 53.13 29.28 -63.29
C GLU A 8 52.23 29.96 -62.24
N LYS A 9 50.92 29.82 -62.46
CA LYS A 9 49.81 30.45 -61.71
C LYS A 9 49.58 29.88 -60.32
N GLU A 10 49.34 30.80 -59.37
CA GLU A 10 48.71 30.61 -58.06
C GLU A 10 47.46 29.72 -58.09
N LYS A 11 47.35 28.82 -57.11
CA LYS A 11 46.08 28.22 -56.66
C LYS A 11 46.03 28.12 -55.14
N GLU A 12 45.02 28.79 -54.59
CA GLU A 12 44.54 28.71 -53.21
C GLU A 12 44.22 27.26 -52.76
N GLY A 13 44.59 26.91 -51.52
CA GLY A 13 44.27 25.63 -50.86
C GLY A 13 44.01 25.80 -49.36
N PRO A 14 43.15 24.96 -48.72
CA PRO A 14 41.96 25.51 -48.06
C PRO A 14 41.99 25.51 -46.53
N LEU A 15 41.52 26.63 -45.95
CA LEU A 15 41.11 26.86 -44.54
C LEU A 15 40.12 25.81 -43.97
N LYS A 16 39.63 24.87 -44.78
CA LYS A 16 38.64 23.82 -44.42
C LYS A 16 39.25 22.63 -43.68
N THR A 17 40.56 22.35 -43.81
CA THR A 17 41.21 21.18 -43.19
C THR A 17 41.53 21.38 -41.71
N LYS A 18 41.92 22.59 -41.28
CA LYS A 18 42.15 22.92 -39.85
C LYS A 18 40.86 22.85 -39.02
N LYS A 19 39.77 23.48 -39.48
CA LYS A 19 38.45 23.40 -38.82
C LYS A 19 37.88 21.98 -38.77
N SER A 20 38.19 21.15 -39.78
CA SER A 20 37.80 19.74 -39.82
C SER A 20 38.53 18.92 -38.76
N LYS A 21 39.86 19.10 -38.63
CA LYS A 21 40.68 18.45 -37.61
C LYS A 21 40.30 18.88 -36.19
N GLU A 22 39.99 20.16 -36.00
CA GLU A 22 39.55 20.71 -34.71
C GLU A 22 38.15 20.18 -34.31
N ARG A 23 37.23 20.03 -35.27
CA ARG A 23 35.93 19.36 -35.05
C ARG A 23 36.09 17.88 -34.73
N ALA A 24 37.03 17.18 -35.36
CA ALA A 24 37.31 15.77 -35.08
C ALA A 24 37.89 15.59 -33.68
N LEU A 25 38.80 16.46 -33.25
CA LEU A 25 39.38 16.46 -31.90
C LEU A 25 38.32 16.76 -30.84
N LYS A 26 37.43 17.73 -31.10
CA LYS A 26 36.30 18.05 -30.20
C LYS A 26 35.30 16.90 -30.11
N LYS A 27 35.05 16.17 -31.21
CA LYS A 27 34.22 14.96 -31.21
C LYS A 27 34.86 13.82 -30.41
N LYS A 28 36.17 13.61 -30.54
CA LYS A 28 36.90 12.59 -29.77
C LYS A 28 36.88 12.90 -28.27
N LYS A 29 37.15 14.15 -27.90
CA LYS A 29 37.11 14.61 -26.49
C LYS A 29 35.70 14.50 -25.89
N ASN A 30 34.65 14.82 -26.66
CA ASN A 30 33.27 14.61 -26.21
C ASN A 30 32.87 13.12 -26.15
N SER A 31 33.43 12.27 -27.01
CA SER A 31 33.21 10.82 -26.96
C SER A 31 33.88 10.19 -25.74
N GLU A 32 35.09 10.63 -25.39
CA GLU A 32 35.80 10.17 -24.19
C GLU A 32 35.09 10.66 -22.93
N LYS A 33 34.67 11.93 -22.89
CA LYS A 33 33.86 12.48 -21.79
C LYS A 33 32.49 11.80 -21.65
N ASN A 34 31.90 11.32 -22.75
CA ASN A 34 30.68 10.52 -22.71
C ASN A 34 30.93 9.08 -22.27
N LYS A 35 32.07 8.47 -22.62
CA LYS A 35 32.47 7.15 -22.11
C LYS A 35 32.77 7.20 -20.62
N GLU A 36 33.39 8.28 -20.14
CA GLU A 36 33.65 8.55 -18.73
C GLU A 36 32.34 8.78 -17.95
N LYS A 37 31.40 9.56 -18.51
CA LYS A 37 30.02 9.68 -17.96
C LYS A 37 29.24 8.36 -17.97
N MET A 38 29.44 7.49 -18.95
CA MET A 38 28.81 6.18 -19.01
C MET A 38 29.47 5.15 -18.09
N ALA A 39 30.74 5.32 -17.75
CA ALA A 39 31.44 4.53 -16.73
C ALA A 39 30.97 4.93 -15.33
N VAL A 40 30.84 6.24 -15.05
CA VAL A 40 30.25 6.76 -13.80
C VAL A 40 28.78 6.37 -13.65
N ALA A 41 28.01 6.27 -14.74
CA ALA A 41 26.63 5.80 -14.71
C ALA A 41 26.47 4.27 -14.50
N ARG A 42 27.56 3.49 -14.57
CA ARG A 42 27.56 2.06 -14.22
C ARG A 42 27.89 1.79 -12.76
N GLU A 43 28.36 2.81 -12.04
CA GLU A 43 28.51 2.84 -10.58
C GLU A 43 27.42 3.72 -9.95
N ASP A 44 26.21 3.69 -10.50
CA ASP A 44 25.04 4.27 -9.82
C ASP A 44 24.65 3.33 -8.68
N ASP A 45 25.22 3.57 -7.50
CA ASP A 45 24.89 2.89 -6.25
C ASP A 45 23.44 3.14 -5.81
N GLY A 46 22.71 4.04 -6.47
CA GLY A 46 21.35 4.43 -6.11
C GLY A 46 21.27 5.32 -4.87
N PHE A 47 22.41 5.68 -4.28
CA PHE A 47 22.49 6.42 -3.03
C PHE A 47 23.21 7.78 -3.19
N ASN A 48 24.18 7.94 -4.10
CA ASN A 48 25.08 9.10 -4.08
C ASN A 48 24.97 10.12 -5.24
N THR A 49 24.03 10.02 -6.17
CA THR A 49 23.94 11.03 -7.25
C THR A 49 22.69 11.91 -7.21
N LYS A 50 22.94 13.24 -7.26
CA LYS A 50 21.93 14.28 -7.47
C LYS A 50 21.02 13.89 -8.62
N GLY A 51 19.71 13.95 -8.37
CA GLY A 51 18.67 13.58 -9.31
C GLY A 51 18.85 14.16 -10.72
N GLU A 52 19.26 13.31 -11.64
CA GLU A 52 18.87 13.33 -13.04
C GLU A 52 18.67 11.89 -13.50
N VAL A 53 17.46 11.35 -13.29
CA VAL A 53 17.12 10.05 -13.85
C VAL A 53 16.91 10.22 -15.35
N ARG A 54 17.91 9.82 -16.14
CA ARG A 54 17.71 9.54 -17.56
C ARG A 54 17.30 8.07 -17.69
N PHE A 55 16.00 7.84 -17.87
CA PHE A 55 15.48 6.50 -18.16
C PHE A 55 16.09 5.95 -19.46
N GLU A 56 16.52 4.70 -19.45
CA GLU A 56 16.68 3.96 -20.70
C GLU A 56 15.34 3.94 -21.44
N PRO A 57 15.29 4.31 -22.73
CA PRO A 57 14.05 4.24 -23.47
C PRO A 57 13.67 2.77 -23.64
N LYS A 58 12.59 2.33 -22.98
CA LYS A 58 11.81 1.16 -23.41
C LYS A 58 11.70 1.20 -24.94
N GLN A 59 11.97 0.08 -25.60
CA GLN A 59 11.95 -0.10 -27.05
C GLN A 59 10.79 0.72 -27.67
N LYS A 60 11.14 1.90 -28.21
CA LYS A 60 10.16 2.75 -28.88
C LYS A 60 9.86 2.11 -30.23
N PHE A 61 8.67 1.55 -30.39
CA PHE A 61 8.07 1.49 -31.72
C PHE A 61 8.02 2.91 -32.27
N LYS A 62 8.80 3.16 -33.33
CA LYS A 62 8.99 4.49 -33.92
C LYS A 62 7.68 4.97 -34.56
N HIS A 63 6.88 5.76 -33.85
CA HIS A 63 5.93 6.64 -34.50
C HIS A 63 6.68 7.83 -35.12
N LYS A 64 6.92 7.77 -36.44
CA LYS A 64 7.27 8.95 -37.23
C LYS A 64 6.10 9.94 -37.17
N LYS A 65 6.36 11.17 -36.71
CA LYS A 65 5.44 12.31 -36.91
C LYS A 65 5.28 12.52 -38.42
N VAL A 66 4.11 12.16 -38.95
CA VAL A 66 3.71 12.49 -40.32
C VAL A 66 2.77 13.70 -40.27
N ASN A 67 3.08 14.69 -41.10
CA ASN A 67 2.36 15.95 -41.21
C ASN A 67 0.90 15.70 -41.66
N ARG A 68 -0.09 16.06 -40.83
CA ARG A 68 -1.51 15.70 -40.96
C ARG A 68 -2.21 16.21 -42.24
N ARG A 69 -1.58 17.06 -43.05
CA ARG A 69 -2.14 17.57 -44.33
C ARG A 69 -1.73 16.78 -45.58
N LEU A 70 -0.79 15.82 -45.50
CA LEU A 70 -0.36 15.02 -46.67
C LEU A 70 -1.11 13.68 -46.82
N LEU A 71 -1.76 13.19 -45.76
CA LEU A 71 -2.46 11.89 -45.75
C LEU A 71 -3.89 11.91 -46.34
N ALA A 72 -4.47 13.09 -46.58
CA ALA A 72 -5.80 13.18 -47.18
C ALA A 72 -5.80 13.05 -48.72
N ARG A 73 -4.67 13.26 -49.40
CA ARG A 73 -4.59 13.25 -50.88
C ARG A 73 -4.02 11.96 -51.48
N THR A 74 -3.38 11.09 -50.67
CA THR A 74 -2.80 9.82 -51.13
C THR A 74 -3.73 8.63 -51.00
N SER A 75 -4.73 8.67 -50.11
CA SER A 75 -5.68 7.56 -49.88
C SER A 75 -6.72 7.41 -51.00
N ALA A 76 -7.06 8.49 -51.72
CA ALA A 76 -8.03 8.45 -52.82
C ALA A 76 -7.42 7.95 -54.15
N LYS A 77 -6.11 8.13 -54.39
CA LYS A 77 -5.44 7.67 -55.62
C LYS A 77 -4.95 6.21 -55.54
N VAL A 78 -4.69 5.69 -54.34
CA VAL A 78 -4.25 4.29 -54.16
C VAL A 78 -5.42 3.30 -54.20
N MET A 79 -6.62 3.70 -53.76
CA MET A 79 -7.84 2.86 -53.83
C MET A 79 -8.36 2.63 -55.26
N LYS A 80 -8.03 3.50 -56.22
CA LYS A 80 -8.42 3.34 -57.63
C LYS A 80 -7.49 2.42 -58.44
N LYS A 81 -6.24 2.19 -57.98
CA LYS A 81 -5.25 1.35 -58.69
C LYS A 81 -5.23 -0.12 -58.24
N LYS A 82 -5.77 -0.42 -57.05
CA LYS A 82 -5.85 -1.79 -56.50
C LYS A 82 -7.07 -2.60 -56.98
N ARG A 83 -8.08 -1.94 -57.59
CA ARG A 83 -9.26 -2.58 -58.19
C ARG A 83 -9.08 -3.08 -59.64
N ARG A 84 -7.91 -2.87 -60.26
CA ARG A 84 -7.62 -3.26 -61.66
C ARG A 84 -6.58 -4.39 -61.82
N LYS A 85 -6.13 -5.02 -60.74
CA LYS A 85 -5.07 -6.05 -60.77
C LYS A 85 -5.44 -7.41 -60.18
N VAL A 86 -6.73 -7.69 -59.98
CA VAL A 86 -7.23 -9.02 -59.59
C VAL A 86 -8.34 -9.44 -60.56
N MET A 87 -7.94 -9.67 -61.79
CA MET A 87 -8.61 -10.46 -62.82
C MET A 87 -7.49 -10.82 -63.79
N THR A 88 -6.83 -11.97 -63.56
CA THR A 88 -6.06 -12.81 -64.51
C THR A 88 -4.84 -13.49 -63.86
N LYS A 89 -4.84 -14.85 -63.89
CA LYS A 89 -3.71 -15.81 -63.81
C LYS A 89 -2.95 -15.88 -62.47
N GLY A 90 -2.56 -17.03 -61.90
CA GLY A 90 -2.51 -18.43 -62.35
C GLY A 90 -1.26 -19.09 -61.74
N TYR A 91 -1.47 -20.10 -60.89
CA TYR A 91 -0.56 -21.16 -60.39
C TYR A 91 0.84 -20.90 -59.77
N SER A 92 1.07 -21.65 -58.67
CA SER A 92 2.33 -22.19 -58.09
C SER A 92 3.00 -21.44 -56.92
N GLY A 93 3.38 -22.23 -55.90
CA GLY A 93 4.40 -21.89 -54.88
C GLY A 93 3.88 -21.68 -53.46
N ALA A 94 4.23 -22.58 -52.55
CA ALA A 94 3.87 -22.62 -51.14
C ALA A 94 4.49 -21.49 -50.28
N THR A 95 3.76 -21.02 -49.26
CA THR A 95 4.14 -20.98 -47.81
C THR A 95 3.10 -20.17 -47.02
N THR A 96 3.09 -20.41 -45.72
CA THR A 96 1.98 -20.39 -44.75
C THR A 96 1.47 -19.03 -44.24
N THR A 97 0.20 -19.06 -43.80
CA THR A 97 -0.49 -18.30 -42.72
C THR A 97 -0.73 -16.79 -42.85
N GLU A 98 -1.99 -16.40 -43.09
CA GLU A 98 -2.78 -15.46 -42.26
C GLU A 98 -4.20 -15.30 -42.85
N VAL A 99 -5.22 -15.88 -42.21
CA VAL A 99 -6.63 -15.53 -42.46
C VAL A 99 -7.28 -15.23 -41.13
N SER A 100 -7.21 -13.97 -40.69
CA SER A 100 -8.14 -13.47 -39.68
C SER A 100 -9.51 -13.28 -40.34
N SER A 101 -10.52 -13.98 -39.83
CA SER A 101 -11.85 -14.01 -40.42
C SER A 101 -12.56 -12.65 -40.27
N HIS A 102 -13.47 -12.32 -41.20
CA HIS A 102 -14.27 -11.09 -41.11
C HIS A 102 -15.04 -10.98 -39.78
N LYS A 103 -15.38 -12.11 -39.15
CA LYS A 103 -15.99 -12.18 -37.81
C LYS A 103 -15.06 -11.64 -36.72
N GLU A 104 -13.77 -11.93 -36.76
CA GLU A 104 -12.79 -11.42 -35.78
C GLU A 104 -12.60 -9.92 -35.89
N ARG A 105 -12.60 -9.36 -37.11
CA ARG A 105 -12.52 -7.89 -37.29
C ARG A 105 -13.77 -7.18 -36.80
N VAL A 106 -14.96 -7.76 -37.01
CA VAL A 106 -16.22 -7.22 -36.48
C VAL A 106 -16.26 -7.33 -34.96
N MET A 107 -15.76 -8.41 -34.39
CA MET A 107 -15.67 -8.60 -32.93
C MET A 107 -14.66 -7.63 -32.29
N LEU A 108 -13.48 -7.45 -32.89
CA LEU A 108 -12.50 -6.44 -32.46
C LEU A 108 -13.07 -5.03 -32.56
N THR A 109 -13.81 -4.71 -33.62
CA THR A 109 -14.42 -3.39 -33.78
C THR A 109 -15.51 -3.17 -32.73
N ARG A 110 -16.31 -4.19 -32.40
CA ARG A 110 -17.31 -4.14 -31.30
C ARG A 110 -16.65 -4.03 -29.92
N LEU A 111 -15.53 -4.71 -29.67
CA LEU A 111 -14.74 -4.61 -28.44
C LEU A 111 -14.09 -3.24 -28.30
N LEU A 112 -13.58 -2.67 -29.40
CA LEU A 112 -13.02 -1.31 -29.41
C LEU A 112 -14.11 -0.24 -29.25
N THR A 113 -15.30 -0.43 -29.82
CA THR A 113 -16.43 0.48 -29.57
C THR A 113 -16.98 0.35 -28.16
N LEU A 114 -17.01 -0.86 -27.58
CA LEU A 114 -17.41 -1.09 -26.19
C LEU A 114 -16.37 -0.51 -25.20
N SER A 115 -15.07 -0.65 -25.49
CA SER A 115 -13.97 -0.08 -24.72
C SER A 115 -13.97 1.45 -24.77
N THR A 116 -14.23 2.03 -25.95
CA THR A 116 -14.37 3.49 -26.09
C THR A 116 -15.67 3.99 -25.46
N LEU A 117 -16.78 3.27 -25.55
CA LEU A 117 -18.02 3.59 -24.82
C LEU A 117 -17.86 3.46 -23.30
N LEU A 118 -17.13 2.46 -22.79
CA LEU A 118 -16.79 2.34 -21.37
C LEU A 118 -15.89 3.48 -20.92
N SER A 119 -14.87 3.83 -21.72
CA SER A 119 -13.95 4.94 -21.43
C SER A 119 -14.67 6.30 -21.49
N VAL A 120 -15.67 6.45 -22.37
CA VAL A 120 -16.56 7.62 -22.45
C VAL A 120 -17.58 7.63 -21.29
N CYS A 121 -18.16 6.50 -20.90
CA CYS A 121 -19.03 6.42 -19.70
C CYS A 121 -18.26 6.67 -18.39
N GLN A 122 -17.01 6.18 -18.27
CA GLN A 122 -16.11 6.44 -17.14
C GLN A 122 -15.62 7.91 -17.08
N SER A 123 -15.74 8.67 -18.18
CA SER A 123 -15.44 10.10 -18.22
C SER A 123 -16.68 10.99 -18.14
N ILE A 124 -17.89 10.43 -18.24
CA ILE A 124 -19.18 11.14 -18.11
C ILE A 124 -19.80 10.95 -16.72
N ILE A 125 -19.55 9.82 -16.06
CA ILE A 125 -20.02 9.54 -14.71
C ILE A 125 -18.82 9.55 -13.78
N ASP A 126 -18.75 10.52 -12.87
CA ASP A 126 -17.75 10.48 -11.79
C ASP A 126 -18.01 9.21 -10.96
N PRO A 127 -17.11 8.21 -10.92
CA PRO A 127 -17.32 6.99 -10.12
C PRO A 127 -17.64 7.28 -8.64
N ARG A 128 -17.26 8.47 -8.17
CA ARG A 128 -17.55 8.98 -6.83
C ARG A 128 -19.04 9.29 -6.63
N SER A 129 -19.67 9.91 -7.64
CA SER A 129 -21.13 10.13 -7.66
C SER A 129 -21.92 8.83 -7.69
N VAL A 130 -21.32 7.76 -8.23
CA VAL A 130 -21.90 6.42 -8.24
C VAL A 130 -21.82 5.80 -6.85
N LEU A 131 -20.66 5.78 -6.21
CA LEU A 131 -20.48 5.25 -4.84
C LEU A 131 -21.44 5.92 -3.85
N ASP A 132 -21.50 7.26 -3.84
CA ASP A 132 -22.42 8.01 -2.97
C ASP A 132 -23.90 7.77 -3.30
N SER A 133 -24.22 7.32 -4.52
CA SER A 133 -25.59 6.94 -4.88
C SER A 133 -25.97 5.53 -4.39
N LEU A 134 -25.00 4.66 -4.07
CA LEU A 134 -25.25 3.29 -3.64
C LEU A 134 -25.83 3.26 -2.22
N PRO A 135 -27.04 2.70 -2.01
CA PRO A 135 -27.62 2.57 -0.67
C PRO A 135 -26.76 1.75 0.30
N SER A 136 -26.08 0.71 -0.19
CA SER A 136 -25.18 -0.11 0.62
C SER A 136 -23.97 0.67 1.14
N TYR A 137 -23.39 1.54 0.30
CA TYR A 137 -22.27 2.41 0.68
C TYR A 137 -22.68 3.49 1.69
N LYS A 138 -23.84 4.13 1.46
CA LYS A 138 -24.43 5.07 2.43
C LYS A 138 -24.67 4.42 3.78
N ASN A 139 -25.24 3.21 3.81
CA ASN A 139 -25.45 2.49 5.06
C ASN A 139 -24.13 2.19 5.79
N TYR A 140 -23.11 1.72 5.05
CA TYR A 140 -21.79 1.49 5.60
C TYR A 140 -21.16 2.76 6.20
N THR A 141 -21.17 3.86 5.46
CA THR A 141 -20.57 5.13 5.92
C THR A 141 -21.32 5.72 7.13
N GLU A 142 -22.65 5.62 7.19
CA GLU A 142 -23.43 6.01 8.37
C GLU A 142 -23.16 5.11 9.58
N MET A 143 -23.00 3.81 9.37
CA MET A 143 -22.58 2.89 10.44
C MET A 143 -21.20 3.26 10.97
N ARG A 144 -20.22 3.48 10.08
CA ARG A 144 -18.88 3.93 10.42
C ARG A 144 -18.92 5.21 11.26
N LYS A 145 -19.71 6.21 10.89
CA LYS A 145 -19.86 7.45 11.67
C LYS A 145 -20.31 7.19 13.12
N LYS A 146 -21.28 6.29 13.34
CA LYS A 146 -21.71 5.90 14.70
C LYS A 146 -20.57 5.31 15.52
N TYR A 147 -19.70 4.53 14.89
CA TYR A 147 -18.51 3.99 15.56
C TYR A 147 -17.48 5.07 15.90
N PHE A 148 -17.32 6.09 15.06
CA PHE A 148 -16.49 7.25 15.40
C PHE A 148 -17.07 8.04 16.57
N GLU A 149 -18.39 8.10 16.74
CA GLU A 149 -18.99 8.70 17.94
C GLU A 149 -18.68 7.90 19.21
N ILE A 150 -18.59 6.56 19.13
CA ILE A 150 -18.20 5.71 20.27
C ILE A 150 -16.75 6.02 20.71
N ILE A 151 -15.85 6.25 19.75
CA ILE A 151 -14.45 6.55 20.00
C ILE A 151 -14.15 8.05 20.01
N ARG A 152 -15.16 8.92 20.12
CA ARG A 152 -14.97 10.38 20.01
C ARG A 152 -13.96 10.91 21.02
N ASP A 153 -13.97 10.33 22.23
CA ASP A 153 -13.12 10.73 23.34
C ASP A 153 -11.83 9.86 23.42
N TYR A 154 -11.53 9.08 22.37
CA TYR A 154 -10.26 8.35 22.28
C TYR A 154 -9.08 9.33 22.25
N PRO A 155 -8.07 9.16 23.12
CA PRO A 155 -6.90 10.04 23.11
C PRO A 155 -5.96 9.63 21.98
N TYR A 156 -6.14 10.30 20.85
CA TYR A 156 -5.11 10.32 19.81
C TYR A 156 -3.82 10.90 20.39
N GLY A 157 -2.69 10.28 20.06
CA GLY A 157 -1.43 10.66 20.68
C GLY A 157 -1.31 10.21 22.15
N ASP A 158 -0.44 10.93 22.86
CA ASP A 158 -0.19 10.86 24.30
C ASP A 158 0.25 12.25 24.80
N ALA A 159 -0.72 13.05 25.22
CA ALA A 159 -0.49 14.41 25.70
C ALA A 159 0.29 14.46 27.01
N ASP A 160 0.13 13.42 27.83
CA ASP A 160 0.72 13.28 29.16
C ASP A 160 1.96 12.38 29.10
N PHE A 161 2.69 12.31 27.99
CA PHE A 161 3.81 11.38 27.83
C PHE A 161 4.82 11.42 29.00
N ARG A 162 4.87 10.35 29.81
CA ARG A 162 5.61 10.29 31.09
C ARG A 162 6.91 9.49 31.06
N CYS A 163 7.36 9.05 29.89
CA CYS A 163 8.61 8.31 29.83
C CYS A 163 9.79 9.19 30.23
N ALA A 164 10.74 8.60 30.96
CA ALA A 164 11.95 9.31 31.36
C ALA A 164 12.69 9.85 30.13
N PRO A 165 13.25 11.08 30.18
CA PRO A 165 14.16 11.55 29.16
C PRO A 165 15.30 10.56 28.97
N MET A 166 15.74 10.40 27.72
CA MET A 166 16.76 9.42 27.38
C MET A 166 17.84 10.09 26.55
N GLU A 167 19.03 10.24 27.13
CA GLU A 167 20.19 10.70 26.38
C GLU A 167 20.67 9.63 25.39
N PRO A 168 21.28 10.02 24.25
CA PRO A 168 21.98 9.09 23.39
C PRO A 168 23.00 8.24 24.15
N SER A 169 23.30 7.06 23.62
CA SER A 169 24.31 6.18 24.18
C SER A 169 25.68 6.90 24.26
N PRO A 170 26.37 6.89 25.41
CA PRO A 170 27.64 7.59 25.57
C PRO A 170 28.70 7.07 24.59
N GLY A 171 29.21 7.94 23.72
CA GLY A 171 30.17 7.56 22.67
C GLY A 171 29.54 6.83 21.48
N GLY A 172 28.20 6.79 21.39
CA GLY A 172 27.44 6.00 20.43
C GLY A 172 26.98 4.66 21.01
N PRO A 173 25.99 4.01 20.39
CA PRO A 173 25.58 2.67 20.79
C PRO A 173 26.70 1.67 20.49
N LYS A 174 26.83 0.67 21.36
CA LYS A 174 27.84 -0.38 21.24
C LYS A 174 27.71 -1.13 19.91
N ASP A 175 26.48 -1.50 19.57
CA ASP A 175 26.10 -2.25 18.40
C ASP A 175 24.60 -2.05 18.12
N VAL A 176 24.10 -2.68 17.04
CA VAL A 176 22.70 -2.58 16.61
C VAL A 176 21.70 -3.20 17.60
N HIS A 177 22.15 -4.08 18.50
CA HIS A 177 21.31 -4.75 19.51
C HIS A 177 21.20 -3.95 20.81
N HIS A 178 22.01 -2.90 20.96
CA HIS A 178 22.01 -1.97 22.10
C HIS A 178 21.66 -0.53 21.66
N LEU A 179 20.73 -0.40 20.70
CA LEU A 179 20.22 0.90 20.25
C LEU A 179 19.17 1.43 21.19
N ARG A 180 19.43 2.59 21.80
CA ARG A 180 18.40 3.35 22.50
C ARG A 180 17.48 4.04 21.50
N PRO A 181 16.21 4.29 21.84
CA PRO A 181 15.35 5.22 21.10
C PRO A 181 16.03 6.55 20.72
N SER A 182 16.87 7.10 21.60
CA SER A 182 17.60 8.34 21.37
C SER A 182 18.77 8.22 20.37
N ASP A 183 19.25 7.00 20.09
CA ASP A 183 20.34 6.74 19.13
C ASP A 183 19.84 6.74 17.67
N ILE A 184 18.53 6.53 17.47
CA ILE A 184 17.93 6.58 16.15
C ILE A 184 17.98 8.01 15.63
N ARG A 185 18.41 8.14 14.37
CA ARG A 185 18.50 9.42 13.66
C ARG A 185 17.57 9.47 12.45
N VAL A 186 17.35 8.32 11.79
CA VAL A 186 16.53 8.23 10.59
C VAL A 186 15.39 7.24 10.81
N VAL A 187 14.18 7.64 10.45
CA VAL A 187 13.03 6.75 10.33
C VAL A 187 12.64 6.64 8.86
N ALA A 188 12.35 5.43 8.40
CA ALA A 188 11.88 5.19 7.04
C ALA A 188 10.85 4.06 6.97
N ALA A 189 10.07 4.03 5.90
CA ALA A 189 9.06 3.02 5.67
C ALA A 189 9.03 2.55 4.21
N ILE A 190 9.00 1.24 4.02
CA ILE A 190 8.86 0.52 2.75
C ILE A 190 7.59 -0.32 2.84
N GLY A 191 6.75 -0.27 1.82
CA GLY A 191 5.50 -1.02 1.89
C GLY A 191 4.47 -0.70 0.82
N ASP A 192 3.22 -1.02 1.11
CA ASP A 192 2.10 -0.81 0.21
C ASP A 192 1.17 0.35 0.64
N SER A 193 -0.11 0.27 0.31
CA SER A 193 -1.09 1.30 0.62
C SER A 193 -1.38 1.46 2.11
N LEU A 194 -1.26 0.39 2.93
CA LEU A 194 -1.42 0.50 4.38
C LEU A 194 -0.29 1.35 4.97
N THR A 195 0.95 1.07 4.57
CA THR A 195 2.17 1.81 4.93
C THR A 195 2.14 3.26 4.44
N ALA A 196 1.47 3.52 3.31
CA ALA A 196 1.29 4.87 2.78
C ALA A 196 0.18 5.71 3.46
N GLY A 197 -0.58 5.15 4.40
CA GLY A 197 -1.71 5.85 5.03
C GLY A 197 -2.90 6.09 4.09
N ARG A 198 -3.14 5.15 3.16
CA ARG A 198 -4.22 5.26 2.15
C ARG A 198 -5.59 5.34 2.83
N GLU A 199 -6.37 6.36 2.45
CA GLU A 199 -7.73 6.65 2.94
C GLU A 199 -7.88 6.99 4.43
N ALA A 200 -6.78 7.10 5.18
CA ALA A 200 -6.83 7.14 6.64
C ALA A 200 -7.75 8.24 7.22
N LEU A 201 -7.75 9.45 6.65
CA LEU A 201 -8.64 10.55 7.06
C LEU A 201 -9.74 10.87 6.04
N THR A 202 -9.95 10.02 5.04
CA THR A 202 -11.00 10.25 4.05
C THR A 202 -12.36 10.10 4.73
N ASN A 203 -13.19 11.14 4.62
CA ASN A 203 -14.57 11.15 5.13
C ASN A 203 -15.62 11.28 4.02
N ALA A 204 -15.18 11.47 2.78
CA ALA A 204 -16.05 11.59 1.61
C ALA A 204 -15.37 10.99 0.37
N THR A 205 -16.17 10.48 -0.58
CA THR A 205 -15.69 9.86 -1.83
C THR A 205 -14.83 10.79 -2.70
N ILE A 206 -14.90 12.10 -2.48
CA ILE A 206 -14.09 13.09 -3.21
C ILE A 206 -12.58 12.90 -2.99
N ASP A 207 -12.20 12.44 -1.80
CA ASP A 207 -10.81 12.17 -1.43
C ASP A 207 -10.46 10.67 -1.55
N PHE A 208 -11.33 9.87 -2.18
CA PHE A 208 -11.03 8.48 -2.48
C PHE A 208 -9.80 8.39 -3.39
N GLY A 209 -8.82 7.67 -2.88
CA GLY A 209 -7.52 7.44 -3.42
C GLY A 209 -6.43 8.29 -2.77
N THR A 210 -6.70 8.99 -1.68
CA THR A 210 -5.72 9.87 -1.04
C THR A 210 -4.85 9.08 -0.08
N GLU A 211 -3.53 9.26 -0.16
CA GLU A 211 -2.58 8.78 0.84
C GLU A 211 -2.33 9.89 1.86
N TYR A 212 -2.57 9.61 3.14
CA TYR A 212 -2.31 10.53 4.25
C TYR A 212 -0.98 10.17 4.90
N ARG A 213 0.10 10.33 4.13
CA ARG A 213 1.49 10.00 4.52
C ARG A 213 1.83 10.60 5.89
N GLY A 214 1.44 11.85 6.12
CA GLY A 214 1.71 12.58 7.35
C GLY A 214 1.15 11.98 8.64
N ILE A 215 0.20 11.05 8.56
CA ILE A 215 -0.35 10.34 9.72
C ILE A 215 -0.18 8.82 9.65
N ALA A 216 0.61 8.33 8.70
CA ALA A 216 0.96 6.91 8.63
C ALA A 216 1.65 6.48 9.94
N PHE A 217 1.35 5.28 10.43
CA PHE A 217 1.68 4.89 11.81
C PHE A 217 3.19 4.75 12.04
N ASP A 218 3.89 4.37 10.99
CA ASP A 218 5.30 4.01 10.92
C ASP A 218 6.22 5.18 10.53
N ALA A 219 5.71 6.16 9.78
CA ALA A 219 6.53 7.24 9.22
C ALA A 219 5.83 8.61 9.13
N GLY A 220 4.62 8.79 9.64
CA GLY A 220 3.94 10.10 9.63
C GLY A 220 4.51 11.10 10.65
N ALA A 221 4.58 12.38 10.30
CA ALA A 221 5.10 13.46 11.15
C ALA A 221 4.33 14.79 11.02
N ASP A 222 3.08 14.80 10.55
CA ASP A 222 2.28 16.04 10.44
C ASP A 222 1.97 16.71 11.77
N GLU A 223 1.88 15.90 12.81
CA GLU A 223 1.45 16.29 14.15
C GLU A 223 2.53 15.93 15.18
N SER A 224 2.37 16.36 16.44
CA SER A 224 3.26 15.95 17.53
C SER A 224 2.68 14.73 18.28
N LEU A 225 3.48 14.10 19.15
CA LEU A 225 2.98 12.98 19.97
C LEU A 225 1.76 13.37 20.80
N THR A 226 1.62 14.64 21.20
CA THR A 226 0.48 15.12 21.99
C THR A 226 -0.87 14.91 21.31
N THR A 227 -0.92 14.89 19.98
CA THR A 227 -2.17 14.83 19.21
C THR A 227 -2.26 13.65 18.25
N ARG A 228 -1.13 13.01 17.92
CA ARG A 228 -1.08 11.83 17.05
C ARG A 228 0.07 10.92 17.41
N THR A 229 -0.23 9.63 17.60
CA THR A 229 0.83 8.63 17.71
C THR A 229 1.27 8.16 16.33
N THR A 230 2.56 8.32 16.06
CA THR A 230 3.31 7.67 14.98
C THR A 230 4.69 7.32 15.52
N ILE A 231 5.42 6.41 14.88
CA ILE A 231 6.79 6.05 15.30
C ILE A 231 7.72 7.29 15.33
N PRO A 232 7.75 8.18 14.31
CA PRO A 232 8.53 9.41 14.39
C PRO A 232 8.13 10.31 15.56
N ASN A 233 6.83 10.44 15.84
CA ASN A 233 6.34 11.29 16.93
C ASN A 233 6.77 10.76 18.30
N ILE A 234 6.75 9.45 18.51
CA ILE A 234 7.27 8.83 19.74
C ILE A 234 8.77 9.08 19.86
N LEU A 235 9.54 8.78 18.81
CA LEU A 235 10.99 8.96 18.82
C LEU A 235 11.41 10.42 19.02
N SER A 236 10.61 11.38 18.52
CA SER A 236 10.87 12.81 18.71
C SER A 236 10.91 13.25 20.18
N ARG A 237 10.32 12.46 21.09
CA ARG A 237 10.36 12.69 22.54
C ARG A 237 11.68 12.26 23.18
N PHE A 238 12.42 11.37 22.52
CA PHE A 238 13.73 10.88 22.96
C PHE A 238 14.88 11.54 22.19
N SER A 239 14.65 11.95 20.95
CA SER A 239 15.63 12.62 20.10
C SER A 239 14.94 13.71 19.26
N SER A 240 15.29 14.98 19.48
CA SER A 240 14.78 16.10 18.67
C SER A 240 15.38 16.16 17.27
N SER A 241 16.21 15.19 16.92
CA SER A 241 17.02 15.17 15.72
C SER A 241 16.53 14.12 14.70
N ILE A 242 15.42 13.44 14.97
CA ILE A 242 14.85 12.47 14.02
C ILE A 242 14.50 13.14 12.69
N ILE A 243 14.84 12.48 11.58
CA ILE A 243 14.47 12.88 10.22
C ILE A 243 13.89 11.69 9.43
N GLY A 244 13.25 11.96 8.29
CA GLY A 244 12.60 10.95 7.46
C GLY A 244 11.09 10.86 7.65
N GLY A 245 10.53 11.61 8.60
CA GLY A 245 9.10 11.75 8.82
C GLY A 245 8.40 12.35 7.59
N SER A 246 7.43 11.62 7.07
CA SER A 246 6.59 12.05 5.95
C SER A 246 5.50 13.02 6.40
N HIS A 247 5.06 13.88 5.49
CA HIS A 247 4.12 14.96 5.73
C HIS A 247 3.02 15.04 4.66
N GLY A 248 1.89 15.60 5.04
CA GLY A 248 0.79 15.96 4.17
C GLY A 248 0.11 14.77 3.52
N THR A 249 -0.55 15.06 2.39
CA THR A 249 -1.38 14.12 1.66
C THR A 249 -1.01 14.07 0.19
N ARG A 250 -1.27 12.92 -0.43
CA ARG A 250 -1.08 12.71 -1.86
C ARG A 250 -2.36 12.21 -2.50
N LYS A 251 -2.91 13.00 -3.41
CA LYS A 251 -4.13 12.65 -4.15
C LYS A 251 -3.81 11.81 -5.38
N GLY A 252 -4.44 10.65 -5.55
CA GLY A 252 -4.40 9.91 -6.82
C GLY A 252 -4.67 8.41 -6.72
N ARG A 253 -5.40 7.84 -7.69
CA ARG A 253 -5.77 6.41 -7.70
C ARG A 253 -4.57 5.46 -7.72
N ILE A 254 -3.51 5.81 -8.45
CA ILE A 254 -2.24 5.08 -8.49
C ILE A 254 -1.15 6.06 -8.06
N ALA A 255 -0.73 5.94 -6.82
CA ALA A 255 0.31 6.76 -6.24
C ALA A 255 1.69 6.20 -6.64
N ILE A 256 2.06 6.27 -7.92
CA ILE A 256 3.41 5.89 -8.37
C ILE A 256 4.40 6.87 -7.75
N ASP A 257 5.18 6.47 -6.74
CA ASP A 257 6.20 7.31 -6.14
C ASP A 257 7.12 7.89 -7.24
N ARG A 258 7.00 9.20 -7.45
CA ARG A 258 7.86 9.98 -8.35
C ARG A 258 8.66 10.99 -7.55
N GLY A 259 8.97 10.67 -6.30
CA GLY A 259 9.82 11.49 -5.48
C GLY A 259 9.14 12.79 -5.05
N ASP A 260 7.94 12.67 -4.50
CA ASP A 260 7.24 13.78 -3.88
C ASP A 260 8.06 14.28 -2.66
N PRO A 261 8.30 15.59 -2.49
CA PRO A 261 8.90 16.11 -1.26
C PRO A 261 8.12 15.76 0.01
N SER A 262 6.80 15.54 -0.09
CA SER A 262 5.95 15.28 1.08
C SER A 262 6.14 13.86 1.65
N SER A 263 6.69 12.92 0.88
CA SER A 263 6.85 11.53 1.34
C SER A 263 8.09 11.31 2.21
N ASP A 264 9.02 12.26 2.28
CA ASP A 264 10.36 12.12 2.88
C ASP A 264 10.94 10.71 2.68
N PHE A 265 10.99 9.86 3.73
CA PHE A 265 11.43 8.46 3.64
C PHE A 265 10.34 7.40 3.82
N ASN A 266 9.06 7.79 3.80
CA ASN A 266 7.99 6.86 3.52
C ASN A 266 7.90 6.62 2.00
N VAL A 267 8.62 5.61 1.53
CA VAL A 267 8.73 5.24 0.10
C VAL A 267 7.73 4.16 -0.31
N ALA A 268 6.77 3.84 0.56
CA ALA A 268 5.68 2.90 0.29
C ALA A 268 4.93 3.24 -1.00
N ILE A 269 4.43 2.26 -1.73
CA ILE A 269 3.71 2.48 -3.00
C ILE A 269 2.37 1.78 -2.93
N SER A 270 1.27 2.54 -2.97
CA SER A 270 -0.07 1.94 -3.04
C SER A 270 -0.19 0.94 -4.21
N GLY A 271 -0.63 -0.28 -3.90
CA GLY A 271 -0.79 -1.37 -4.85
C GLY A 271 0.49 -2.16 -5.16
N SER A 272 1.60 -1.89 -4.45
CA SER A 272 2.82 -2.69 -4.60
C SER A 272 2.66 -4.09 -4.02
N PHE A 273 3.20 -5.08 -4.72
CA PHE A 273 3.40 -6.42 -4.20
C PHE A 273 4.78 -6.55 -3.56
N SER A 274 5.05 -7.68 -2.92
CA SER A 274 6.39 -8.01 -2.45
C SER A 274 7.45 -7.99 -3.56
N SER A 275 7.05 -8.22 -4.82
CA SER A 275 7.92 -8.14 -6.00
C SER A 275 8.52 -6.75 -6.24
N ASP A 276 7.83 -5.72 -5.74
CA ASP A 276 8.13 -4.33 -6.04
C ASP A 276 8.91 -3.66 -4.90
N LEU A 277 9.17 -4.37 -3.78
CA LEU A 277 9.89 -3.83 -2.62
C LEU A 277 11.29 -3.33 -3.01
N MET A 278 11.96 -4.05 -3.91
CA MET A 278 13.28 -3.66 -4.43
C MET A 278 13.25 -2.36 -5.25
N ASP A 279 12.10 -1.97 -5.82
CA ASP A 279 11.95 -0.70 -6.53
C ASP A 279 11.80 0.49 -5.57
N GLN A 280 11.45 0.23 -4.30
CA GLN A 280 11.34 1.22 -3.24
C GLN A 280 12.67 1.54 -2.55
N LYS A 281 13.80 1.13 -3.13
CA LYS A 281 15.17 1.33 -2.60
C LYS A 281 15.61 2.77 -2.33
N ARG A 282 14.79 3.78 -2.65
CA ARG A 282 15.17 5.19 -2.64
C ARG A 282 14.95 5.84 -1.27
N LEU A 283 15.68 5.42 -0.25
CA LEU A 283 15.95 6.34 0.87
C LEU A 283 16.76 7.49 0.29
N ARG A 284 16.10 8.63 0.07
CA ARG A 284 16.75 9.77 -0.59
C ARG A 284 17.93 10.19 0.29
N ALA A 285 19.12 10.27 -0.29
CA ALA A 285 20.26 10.88 0.36
C ALA A 285 19.93 12.36 0.67
N SER A 286 19.42 12.59 1.88
CA SER A 286 19.30 13.90 2.45
C SER A 286 20.70 14.30 2.92
N LYS A 287 21.11 15.53 2.59
CA LYS A 287 22.36 16.10 3.11
C LYS A 287 22.38 16.22 4.64
N ALA A 288 21.22 16.05 5.29
CA ALA A 288 21.09 16.05 6.74
C ALA A 288 21.41 14.69 7.40
N ILE A 289 21.65 13.64 6.60
CA ILE A 289 22.02 12.31 7.08
C ILE A 289 23.52 12.10 6.86
N ASN A 290 24.22 11.66 7.88
CA ASN A 290 25.46 10.94 7.70
C ASN A 290 25.13 9.47 7.38
N PHE A 291 25.03 9.13 6.10
CA PHE A 291 24.47 7.85 5.67
C PHE A 291 25.23 6.63 6.22
N GLU A 292 26.54 6.74 6.41
CA GLU A 292 27.36 5.65 6.96
C GLU A 292 27.18 5.50 8.48
N GLU A 293 27.00 6.62 9.19
CA GLU A 293 27.11 6.65 10.65
C GLU A 293 25.77 6.74 11.39
N ASP A 294 24.75 7.33 10.77
CA ASP A 294 23.45 7.53 11.40
C ASP A 294 22.67 6.22 11.51
N TRP A 295 22.13 5.91 12.68
CA TRP A 295 21.27 4.73 12.87
C TRP A 295 19.89 4.94 12.27
N LYS A 296 19.44 3.94 11.51
CA LYS A 296 18.18 3.96 10.74
C LYS A 296 17.22 2.92 11.30
N LEU A 297 16.02 3.34 11.68
CA LEU A 297 14.89 2.45 11.93
C LEU A 297 14.05 2.38 10.65
N ILE A 298 14.00 1.21 10.01
CA ILE A 298 13.26 1.00 8.75
C ILE A 298 12.11 0.04 9.02
N THR A 299 10.88 0.48 8.80
CA THR A 299 9.71 -0.42 8.82
C THR A 299 9.46 -0.99 7.44
N ILE A 300 9.31 -2.31 7.34
CA ILE A 300 8.87 -3.00 6.12
C ILE A 300 7.50 -3.62 6.41
N PHE A 301 6.47 -3.14 5.75
CA PHE A 301 5.10 -3.66 5.90
C PHE A 301 4.42 -3.74 4.53
N ALA A 302 4.31 -4.97 4.01
CA ALA A 302 3.76 -5.27 2.69
C ALA A 302 3.26 -6.72 2.65
N GLY A 303 2.64 -7.09 1.52
CA GLY A 303 2.21 -8.46 1.23
C GLY A 303 0.69 -8.64 1.29
N SER A 304 -0.07 -7.63 1.70
CA SER A 304 -1.53 -7.67 1.66
C SER A 304 -2.05 -7.77 0.22
N ASN A 305 -1.36 -7.14 -0.73
CA ASN A 305 -1.66 -7.29 -2.15
C ASN A 305 -1.33 -8.71 -2.66
N ASP A 306 -0.25 -9.32 -2.19
CA ASP A 306 0.12 -10.70 -2.53
C ASP A 306 -0.95 -11.69 -2.03
N LEU A 307 -1.42 -11.54 -0.78
CA LEU A 307 -2.57 -12.29 -0.24
C LEU A 307 -3.82 -12.14 -1.12
N CYS A 308 -4.12 -10.92 -1.57
CA CYS A 308 -5.26 -10.64 -2.44
C CYS A 308 -5.14 -11.20 -3.86
N LYS A 309 -3.91 -11.43 -4.34
CA LYS A 309 -3.62 -11.95 -5.69
C LYS A 309 -3.34 -13.46 -5.69
N TYR A 310 -3.16 -14.07 -4.52
CA TYR A 310 -2.98 -15.50 -4.34
C TYR A 310 -4.05 -16.33 -5.08
N GLY A 311 -3.65 -17.39 -5.78
CA GLY A 311 -4.56 -18.31 -6.44
C GLY A 311 -5.25 -17.76 -7.69
N ILE A 312 -4.95 -16.54 -8.12
CA ILE A 312 -5.46 -15.98 -9.38
C ILE A 312 -4.50 -16.36 -10.52
N ASP A 313 -5.05 -16.70 -11.69
CA ASP A 313 -4.29 -17.04 -12.90
C ASP A 313 -3.35 -18.26 -12.77
N ASN A 314 -3.54 -19.11 -11.76
CA ASN A 314 -2.71 -20.30 -11.45
C ASN A 314 -1.19 -19.99 -11.31
N THR A 315 -0.82 -18.77 -10.96
CA THR A 315 0.58 -18.40 -10.71
C THR A 315 0.99 -18.65 -9.25
N THR A 316 2.25 -19.00 -9.04
CA THR A 316 2.89 -19.10 -7.71
C THR A 316 3.63 -17.82 -7.32
N ASP A 317 3.59 -16.77 -8.15
CA ASP A 317 4.35 -15.53 -7.92
C ASP A 317 3.97 -14.78 -6.64
N TYR A 318 2.78 -15.09 -6.10
CA TYR A 318 2.18 -14.54 -4.88
C TYR A 318 1.91 -15.66 -3.86
N SER A 319 2.69 -16.75 -3.88
CA SER A 319 2.63 -17.76 -2.83
C SER A 319 3.35 -17.28 -1.56
N PRO A 320 3.11 -17.89 -0.39
CA PRO A 320 3.89 -17.61 0.82
C PRO A 320 5.39 -17.72 0.60
N GLU A 321 5.85 -18.73 -0.15
CA GLU A 321 7.25 -18.96 -0.44
C GLU A 321 7.85 -17.85 -1.31
N ALA A 322 7.12 -17.42 -2.35
CA ALA A 322 7.54 -16.32 -3.20
C ALA A 322 7.62 -15.00 -2.41
N PHE A 323 6.64 -14.73 -1.54
CA PHE A 323 6.66 -13.58 -0.64
C PHE A 323 7.90 -13.59 0.26
N VAL A 324 8.15 -14.69 0.98
CA VAL A 324 9.30 -14.83 1.88
C VAL A 324 10.61 -14.66 1.12
N SER A 325 10.73 -15.24 -0.08
CA SER A 325 11.90 -15.08 -0.94
C SER A 325 12.17 -13.61 -1.29
N ARG A 326 11.12 -12.86 -1.69
CA ARG A 326 11.26 -11.44 -2.07
C ARG A 326 11.58 -10.53 -0.86
N VAL A 327 11.04 -10.86 0.31
CA VAL A 327 11.43 -10.19 1.57
C VAL A 327 12.90 -10.49 1.90
N ASN A 328 13.35 -11.74 1.76
CA ASN A 328 14.74 -12.14 1.95
C ASN A 328 15.70 -11.37 1.02
N GLU A 329 15.36 -11.28 -0.27
CA GLU A 329 16.11 -10.48 -1.25
C GLU A 329 16.18 -9.00 -0.85
N THR A 330 15.06 -8.44 -0.38
CA THR A 330 15.00 -7.04 0.08
C THR A 330 15.89 -6.82 1.31
N LEU A 331 15.84 -7.71 2.30
CA LEU A 331 16.70 -7.63 3.49
C LEU A 331 18.18 -7.79 3.14
N THR A 332 18.50 -8.69 2.21
CA THR A 332 19.87 -8.87 1.70
C THR A 332 20.40 -7.58 1.09
N PHE A 333 19.62 -6.94 0.22
CA PHE A 333 19.99 -5.66 -0.36
C PHE A 333 20.19 -4.56 0.68
N ILE A 334 19.25 -4.42 1.64
CA ILE A 334 19.36 -3.40 2.69
C ILE A 334 20.61 -3.64 3.54
N LYS A 335 20.88 -4.88 3.95
CA LYS A 335 22.08 -5.24 4.71
C LYS A 335 23.37 -4.90 3.95
N GLU A 336 23.40 -5.14 2.64
CA GLU A 336 24.56 -4.86 1.81
C GLU A 336 24.77 -3.37 1.49
N LYS A 337 23.69 -2.57 1.44
CA LYS A 337 23.72 -1.21 0.89
C LYS A 337 23.36 -0.11 1.87
N ILE A 338 22.76 -0.44 3.00
CA ILE A 338 22.26 0.52 3.98
C ILE A 338 22.85 0.16 5.35
N PRO A 339 24.03 0.70 5.69
CA PRO A 339 24.70 0.38 6.94
C PRO A 339 23.90 0.91 8.14
N ARG A 340 24.14 0.34 9.33
CA ARG A 340 23.55 0.77 10.60
C ARG A 340 22.03 0.82 10.55
N SER A 341 21.43 -0.32 10.21
CA SER A 341 19.98 -0.44 10.02
C SER A 341 19.38 -1.43 11.02
N PHE A 342 18.35 -0.97 11.71
CA PHE A 342 17.45 -1.79 12.50
C PHE A 342 16.13 -1.90 11.75
N ILE A 343 15.76 -3.12 11.34
CA ILE A 343 14.57 -3.39 10.53
C ILE A 343 13.44 -3.87 11.43
N ASN A 344 12.35 -3.11 11.42
CA ASN A 344 11.07 -3.54 11.94
C ASN A 344 10.29 -4.23 10.80
N LEU A 345 10.43 -5.55 10.68
CA LEU A 345 9.75 -6.33 9.67
C LEU A 345 8.37 -6.74 10.17
N MET A 346 7.32 -6.24 9.54
CA MET A 346 5.96 -6.60 9.86
C MET A 346 5.45 -7.66 8.88
N PRO A 347 4.84 -8.76 9.36
CA PRO A 347 4.12 -9.67 8.48
C PRO A 347 2.99 -8.94 7.73
N PRO A 348 2.49 -9.48 6.60
CA PRO A 348 1.35 -8.87 5.91
C PRO A 348 0.17 -8.68 6.85
N PHE A 349 -0.68 -7.67 6.60
CA PHE A 349 -1.95 -7.62 7.30
C PHE A 349 -2.83 -8.81 6.87
N ASN A 350 -3.46 -9.50 7.83
CA ASN A 350 -4.41 -10.57 7.54
C ASN A 350 -5.70 -10.00 6.93
N VAL A 351 -5.72 -9.79 5.61
CA VAL A 351 -6.87 -9.22 4.91
C VAL A 351 -8.15 -10.06 5.07
N PHE A 352 -8.01 -11.37 5.30
CA PHE A 352 -9.16 -12.29 5.43
C PHE A 352 -10.05 -11.95 6.65
N VAL A 353 -9.52 -11.30 7.69
CA VAL A 353 -10.33 -10.89 8.87
C VAL A 353 -11.47 -9.95 8.52
N LEU A 354 -11.39 -9.27 7.36
CA LEU A 354 -12.45 -8.39 6.87
C LEU A 354 -13.71 -9.17 6.46
N ASN A 355 -13.65 -10.49 6.33
CA ASN A 355 -14.84 -11.34 6.13
C ASN A 355 -15.87 -11.15 7.27
N GLY A 356 -15.41 -10.84 8.48
CA GLY A 356 -16.29 -10.52 9.61
C GLY A 356 -17.21 -9.32 9.37
N THR A 357 -16.93 -8.47 8.38
CA THR A 357 -17.77 -7.31 8.01
C THR A 357 -18.92 -7.64 7.05
N HIS A 358 -18.88 -8.79 6.39
CA HIS A 358 -19.76 -9.09 5.25
C HIS A 358 -21.23 -9.22 5.68
N GLU A 359 -21.49 -9.81 6.85
CA GLU A 359 -22.86 -10.00 7.37
C GLU A 359 -23.60 -8.68 7.59
N SER A 360 -22.92 -7.68 8.16
CA SER A 360 -23.54 -6.42 8.57
C SER A 360 -23.35 -5.28 7.56
N ALA A 361 -22.40 -5.41 6.62
CA ALA A 361 -22.12 -4.39 5.61
C ALA A 361 -21.97 -4.98 4.20
N PRO A 362 -23.07 -5.08 3.42
CA PRO A 362 -23.03 -5.62 2.05
C PRO A 362 -22.11 -4.86 1.08
N PHE A 363 -21.84 -3.58 1.35
CA PHE A 363 -20.84 -2.83 0.58
C PHE A 363 -19.44 -3.42 0.77
N CYS A 364 -19.07 -3.77 2.00
CA CYS A 364 -17.78 -4.37 2.31
C CYS A 364 -17.61 -5.70 1.60
N GLU A 365 -18.59 -6.60 1.71
CA GLU A 365 -18.60 -7.88 0.98
C GLU A 365 -18.35 -7.68 -0.52
N GLN A 366 -19.15 -6.83 -1.17
CA GLN A 366 -19.02 -6.57 -2.60
C GLN A 366 -17.66 -5.98 -2.97
N PHE A 367 -17.19 -5.00 -2.20
CA PHE A 367 -15.90 -4.36 -2.47
C PHE A 367 -14.74 -5.35 -2.26
N HIS A 368 -14.79 -6.15 -1.21
CA HIS A 368 -13.80 -7.17 -0.88
C HIS A 368 -13.69 -8.24 -1.97
N HIS A 369 -14.81 -8.75 -2.48
CA HIS A 369 -14.79 -9.68 -3.62
C HIS A 369 -14.30 -9.05 -4.93
N ILE A 370 -14.35 -7.72 -5.08
CA ILE A 370 -13.78 -7.04 -6.25
C ILE A 370 -12.28 -6.82 -6.06
N ALA A 371 -11.87 -6.38 -4.87
CA ALA A 371 -10.48 -6.04 -4.56
C ALA A 371 -9.58 -7.28 -4.42
N CYS A 372 -10.10 -8.34 -3.79
CA CYS A 372 -9.37 -9.57 -3.47
C CYS A 372 -10.23 -10.81 -3.77
N PRO A 373 -10.56 -11.06 -5.05
CA PRO A 373 -11.59 -12.02 -5.44
C PRO A 373 -11.32 -13.45 -4.99
N SER A 374 -10.07 -13.91 -5.06
CA SER A 374 -9.70 -15.27 -4.62
C SER A 374 -9.76 -15.41 -3.11
N LEU A 375 -9.19 -14.47 -2.38
CA LEU A 375 -9.07 -14.53 -0.92
C LEU A 375 -10.43 -14.65 -0.23
N PHE A 376 -11.44 -13.88 -0.67
CA PHE A 376 -12.77 -13.92 -0.04
C PHE A 376 -13.66 -15.06 -0.54
N THR A 377 -13.16 -15.94 -1.41
CA THR A 377 -13.84 -17.20 -1.76
C THR A 377 -13.35 -18.40 -0.96
N LEU A 378 -12.28 -18.24 -0.18
CA LEU A 378 -11.71 -19.29 0.65
C LEU A 378 -12.60 -19.59 1.86
N THR A 379 -12.54 -20.83 2.35
CA THR A 379 -13.09 -21.16 3.67
C THR A 379 -12.26 -20.49 4.78
N PRO A 380 -12.81 -20.35 6.01
CA PRO A 380 -12.04 -19.86 7.15
C PRO A 380 -10.75 -20.62 7.41
N GLU A 381 -10.76 -21.95 7.24
CA GLU A 381 -9.58 -22.80 7.43
C GLU A 381 -8.53 -22.54 6.37
N GLU A 382 -8.93 -22.42 5.10
CA GLU A 382 -8.05 -22.11 3.97
C GLU A 382 -7.43 -20.72 4.11
N GLY A 383 -8.24 -19.70 4.42
CA GLY A 383 -7.77 -18.33 4.64
C GLY A 383 -6.79 -18.24 5.82
N SER A 384 -7.08 -18.92 6.93
CA SER A 384 -6.19 -18.98 8.09
C SER A 384 -4.89 -19.73 7.77
N ALA A 385 -4.94 -20.83 7.03
CA ALA A 385 -3.76 -21.59 6.64
C ALA A 385 -2.86 -20.79 5.68
N LEU A 386 -3.47 -20.09 4.73
CA LEU A 386 -2.75 -19.21 3.80
C LEU A 386 -2.02 -18.10 4.57
N PHE A 387 -2.73 -17.38 5.45
CA PHE A 387 -2.11 -16.33 6.27
C PHE A 387 -0.98 -16.87 7.15
N LYS A 388 -1.18 -18.02 7.79
CA LYS A 388 -0.16 -18.70 8.59
C LYS A 388 1.11 -18.94 7.78
N GLY A 389 1.00 -19.44 6.54
CA GLY A 389 2.15 -19.65 5.65
C GLY A 389 2.97 -18.37 5.40
N TYR A 390 2.29 -17.24 5.17
CA TYR A 390 2.94 -15.93 4.99
C TYR A 390 3.67 -15.46 6.25
N THR A 391 3.13 -15.74 7.44
CA THR A 391 3.72 -15.30 8.71
C THR A 391 4.86 -16.20 9.20
N GLU A 392 4.70 -17.52 9.14
CA GLU A 392 5.68 -18.49 9.67
C GLU A 392 6.99 -18.47 8.88
N GLY A 393 6.92 -18.25 7.56
CA GLY A 393 8.12 -18.14 6.73
C GLY A 393 9.04 -16.96 7.07
N LEU A 394 8.57 -15.98 7.85
CA LEU A 394 9.38 -14.86 8.32
C LEU A 394 10.15 -15.16 9.62
N ALA A 395 9.78 -16.21 10.36
CA ALA A 395 10.25 -16.47 11.72
C ALA A 395 11.77 -16.71 11.82
N ASP A 396 12.38 -17.27 10.77
CA ASP A 396 13.82 -17.55 10.74
C ASP A 396 14.66 -16.40 10.17
N LEU A 397 14.04 -15.36 9.61
CA LEU A 397 14.78 -14.21 9.04
C LEU A 397 15.64 -13.48 10.09
N PRO A 398 15.17 -13.21 11.33
CA PRO A 398 16.04 -12.66 12.37
C PRO A 398 17.29 -13.50 12.62
N LYS A 399 17.18 -14.84 12.62
CA LYS A 399 18.34 -15.72 12.81
C LYS A 399 19.31 -15.67 11.63
N GLN A 400 18.79 -15.49 10.42
CA GLN A 400 19.60 -15.38 9.20
C GLN A 400 20.32 -14.03 9.10
N PHE A 401 19.68 -12.94 9.54
CA PHE A 401 20.13 -11.58 9.24
C PHE A 401 20.79 -10.86 10.41
N ASN A 402 20.45 -11.18 11.67
CA ASN A 402 20.93 -10.44 12.83
C ASN A 402 22.42 -10.66 13.05
N ASP A 403 23.19 -9.61 12.79
CA ASP A 403 24.60 -9.46 13.11
C ASP A 403 24.94 -7.96 13.20
N GLU A 404 26.20 -7.62 13.38
CA GLU A 404 26.60 -6.20 13.43
C GLU A 404 27.01 -5.72 12.02
N PRO A 405 26.56 -4.53 11.56
CA PRO A 405 25.71 -3.53 12.22
C PRO A 405 24.23 -3.59 11.77
N PHE A 406 23.65 -4.78 11.56
CA PHE A 406 22.33 -4.97 10.96
C PHE A 406 21.42 -5.91 11.76
N ALA A 407 20.27 -5.41 12.20
CA ALA A 407 19.28 -6.24 12.89
C ALA A 407 17.94 -6.19 12.20
N VAL A 408 17.20 -7.29 12.30
CA VAL A 408 15.82 -7.49 11.90
C VAL A 408 15.06 -8.03 13.10
N THR A 409 13.89 -7.46 13.34
CA THR A 409 12.92 -8.02 14.27
C THR A 409 11.59 -8.21 13.57
N VAL A 410 10.96 -9.37 13.77
CA VAL A 410 9.61 -9.63 13.27
C VAL A 410 8.60 -9.10 14.27
N ASN A 411 7.77 -8.15 13.84
CA ASN A 411 6.81 -7.47 14.68
C ASN A 411 5.37 -7.83 14.28
N GLY A 412 4.80 -8.80 15.00
CA GLY A 412 3.44 -9.29 14.80
C GLY A 412 2.34 -8.43 15.44
N ALA A 413 2.59 -7.16 15.78
CA ALA A 413 1.63 -6.30 16.47
C ALA A 413 0.24 -6.25 15.81
N LEU A 414 0.18 -6.40 14.48
CA LEU A 414 -1.04 -6.35 13.68
C LEU A 414 -1.50 -7.72 13.14
N ASN A 415 -0.95 -8.84 13.64
CA ASN A 415 -1.35 -10.20 13.27
C ASN A 415 -2.69 -10.59 13.92
N MET A 416 -3.77 -9.97 13.46
CA MET A 416 -5.12 -10.28 13.93
C MET A 416 -5.69 -11.53 13.27
N GLN A 417 -6.35 -12.37 14.07
CA GLN A 417 -7.11 -13.54 13.66
C GLN A 417 -8.56 -13.17 13.34
N ARG A 418 -9.06 -12.08 13.92
CA ARG A 418 -10.39 -11.53 13.68
C ARG A 418 -10.39 -10.02 13.85
N LEU A 419 -11.27 -9.32 13.14
CA LEU A 419 -11.47 -7.90 13.38
C LEU A 419 -12.08 -7.71 14.78
N PRO A 420 -11.56 -6.79 15.61
CA PRO A 420 -12.15 -6.48 16.91
C PRO A 420 -13.64 -6.16 16.79
N GLN A 421 -14.41 -6.57 17.80
CA GLN A 421 -15.86 -6.38 17.82
C GLN A 421 -16.30 -5.52 19.00
N ILE A 422 -17.33 -4.70 18.76
CA ILE A 422 -18.08 -3.98 19.80
C ILE A 422 -19.51 -4.48 19.72
N TRP A 423 -20.04 -4.96 20.85
CA TRP A 423 -21.40 -5.50 20.98
C TRP A 423 -21.73 -6.61 19.95
N GLY A 424 -20.76 -7.44 19.61
CA GLY A 424 -20.92 -8.54 18.66
C GLY A 424 -20.86 -8.13 17.17
N THR A 425 -20.61 -6.84 16.88
CA THR A 425 -20.43 -6.34 15.52
C THR A 425 -19.01 -5.83 15.29
N PRO A 426 -18.46 -5.93 14.06
CA PRO A 426 -17.11 -5.47 13.78
C PRO A 426 -16.91 -3.99 14.10
N HIS A 427 -15.76 -3.64 14.67
CA HIS A 427 -15.45 -2.27 15.04
C HIS A 427 -15.10 -1.43 13.80
N TYR A 428 -16.13 -0.84 13.17
CA TYR A 428 -15.97 -0.14 11.91
C TYR A 428 -15.15 1.16 11.96
N ALA A 429 -14.87 1.72 13.15
CA ALA A 429 -13.92 2.82 13.24
C ALA A 429 -12.49 2.38 12.88
N LEU A 430 -12.20 1.07 12.88
CA LEU A 430 -10.89 0.57 12.47
C LEU A 430 -10.65 0.67 10.95
N LEU A 431 -11.71 0.80 10.16
CA LEU A 431 -11.65 0.74 8.70
C LEU A 431 -11.83 2.13 8.10
N ALA A 432 -11.15 2.39 6.98
CA ALA A 432 -11.34 3.57 6.15
C ALA A 432 -12.65 3.50 5.37
N VAL A 433 -13.01 4.55 4.64
CA VAL A 433 -14.29 4.62 3.92
C VAL A 433 -14.47 3.60 2.80
N ASP A 434 -13.41 2.89 2.40
CA ASP A 434 -13.48 1.80 1.43
C ASP A 434 -13.73 0.43 2.07
N CYS A 435 -13.86 0.39 3.40
CA CYS A 435 -13.98 -0.83 4.21
C CYS A 435 -12.76 -1.76 4.17
N PHE A 436 -11.62 -1.29 3.65
CA PHE A 436 -10.45 -2.13 3.39
C PHE A 436 -9.20 -1.61 4.08
N HIS A 437 -8.85 -0.34 3.88
CA HIS A 437 -7.66 0.25 4.48
C HIS A 437 -7.90 0.66 5.94
N PHE A 438 -6.82 0.98 6.64
CA PHE A 438 -6.86 1.49 8.00
C PHE A 438 -7.41 2.91 8.05
N SER A 439 -8.26 3.19 9.05
CA SER A 439 -8.61 4.56 9.39
C SER A 439 -7.48 5.28 10.13
N GLY A 440 -7.57 6.59 10.29
CA GLY A 440 -6.65 7.37 11.14
C GLY A 440 -6.68 6.95 12.61
N PHE A 441 -7.78 6.34 13.08
CA PHE A 441 -7.84 5.67 14.38
C PHE A 441 -6.93 4.44 14.41
N THR A 442 -7.04 3.56 13.42
CA THR A 442 -6.19 2.36 13.35
C THR A 442 -4.73 2.70 13.17
N HIS A 443 -4.39 3.76 12.43
CA HIS A 443 -3.00 4.22 12.33
C HIS A 443 -2.43 4.63 13.69
N ASP A 444 -3.19 5.36 14.50
CA ASP A 444 -2.76 5.75 15.86
C ASP A 444 -2.59 4.51 16.76
N VAL A 445 -3.56 3.58 16.74
CA VAL A 445 -3.49 2.32 17.49
C VAL A 445 -2.31 1.46 17.03
N ALA A 446 -2.10 1.33 15.72
CA ALA A 446 -1.00 0.55 15.16
C ALA A 446 0.36 1.09 15.60
N ALA A 447 0.54 2.42 15.64
CA ALA A 447 1.78 3.01 16.13
C ALA A 447 2.05 2.65 17.59
N LYS A 448 1.02 2.69 18.46
CA LYS A 448 1.12 2.30 19.87
C LYS A 448 1.54 0.84 20.03
N LEU A 449 0.92 -0.08 19.29
CA LEU A 449 1.22 -1.52 19.37
C LEU A 449 2.58 -1.88 18.78
N VAL A 450 2.92 -1.32 17.62
CA VAL A 450 4.21 -1.53 16.97
C VAL A 450 5.34 -1.03 17.86
N TRP A 451 5.20 0.17 18.43
CA TRP A 451 6.15 0.71 19.39
C TRP A 451 6.29 -0.17 20.63
N GLN A 452 5.17 -0.61 21.21
CA GLN A 452 5.19 -1.47 22.39
C GLN A 452 5.95 -2.77 22.15
N ASN A 453 5.89 -3.33 20.95
CA ASN A 453 6.63 -4.52 20.58
C ASN A 453 8.13 -4.24 20.33
N LEU A 454 8.48 -3.05 19.80
CA LEU A 454 9.87 -2.66 19.59
C LEU A 454 10.66 -2.51 20.90
N ILE A 455 10.00 -2.12 21.98
CA ILE A 455 10.62 -1.90 23.30
C ILE A 455 10.50 -3.09 24.26
N LYS A 456 10.13 -4.28 23.75
CA LYS A 456 9.95 -5.50 24.54
C LYS A 456 10.64 -6.71 23.90
N PRO A 457 11.16 -7.64 24.72
CA PRO A 457 11.63 -8.93 24.22
C PRO A 457 10.48 -9.74 23.65
N GLU A 458 10.78 -10.66 22.72
CA GLU A 458 9.77 -11.38 21.91
C GLU A 458 8.70 -12.08 22.76
N ASN A 459 9.09 -12.68 23.88
CA ASN A 459 8.18 -13.38 24.80
C ASN A 459 7.22 -12.46 25.57
N ALA A 460 7.42 -11.14 25.54
CA ALA A 460 6.57 -10.15 26.20
C ALA A 460 5.81 -9.25 25.21
N ARG A 461 5.95 -9.51 23.90
CA ARG A 461 5.22 -8.81 22.84
C ARG A 461 3.75 -9.22 22.81
N GLY A 462 2.92 -8.31 22.34
CA GLY A 462 1.48 -8.54 22.16
C GLY A 462 1.05 -8.30 20.72
N ASP A 463 -0.23 -8.49 20.47
CA ASP A 463 -0.87 -8.22 19.19
C ASP A 463 -2.29 -7.64 19.37
N ALA A 464 -2.94 -7.33 18.25
CA ALA A 464 -4.28 -6.73 18.24
C ALA A 464 -5.43 -7.72 18.53
N ASN A 465 -5.18 -9.01 18.84
CA ASN A 465 -6.24 -9.99 19.07
C ASN A 465 -7.00 -9.77 20.39
N ASP A 466 -6.31 -9.26 21.42
CA ASP A 466 -6.91 -8.92 22.71
C ASP A 466 -7.28 -7.43 22.82
N PHE A 467 -7.93 -6.91 21.76
CA PHE A 467 -8.16 -5.48 21.57
C PHE A 467 -8.82 -4.78 22.78
N ALA A 468 -9.73 -5.48 23.48
CA ALA A 468 -10.46 -4.92 24.61
C ALA A 468 -9.58 -4.67 25.85
N ASN A 469 -8.46 -5.37 25.99
CA ASN A 469 -7.53 -5.23 27.10
C ASN A 469 -6.29 -4.39 26.75
N LEU A 470 -6.20 -3.87 25.52
CA LEU A 470 -5.10 -3.02 25.10
C LEU A 470 -5.15 -1.67 25.84
N GLN A 471 -4.01 -1.29 26.41
CA GLN A 471 -3.82 0.03 27.01
C GLN A 471 -3.51 1.06 25.93
N LEU A 472 -4.55 1.49 25.21
CA LEU A 472 -4.42 2.43 24.08
C LEU A 472 -4.45 3.91 24.50
N GLN A 473 -4.51 4.19 25.80
CA GLN A 473 -4.61 5.56 26.32
C GLN A 473 -3.26 6.30 26.35
N THR A 474 -2.16 5.55 26.45
CA THR A 474 -0.79 6.08 26.61
C THR A 474 0.20 5.29 25.78
N VAL A 475 1.36 5.87 25.48
CA VAL A 475 2.47 5.18 24.83
C VAL A 475 3.35 4.49 25.89
N GLY A 476 3.76 3.25 25.61
CA GLY A 476 4.63 2.49 26.51
C GLY A 476 6.05 3.07 26.59
N CYS A 477 6.64 3.03 27.78
CA CYS A 477 8.00 3.51 28.02
C CYS A 477 9.05 2.41 27.89
N PRO A 478 10.22 2.70 27.27
CA PRO A 478 11.37 1.81 27.31
C PRO A 478 11.76 1.48 28.75
N SER A 479 12.35 0.30 28.95
CA SER A 479 12.85 -0.11 30.26
C SER A 479 14.04 0.75 30.69
N GLU A 480 14.09 1.18 31.96
CA GLU A 480 15.24 1.91 32.50
C GLU A 480 16.50 1.03 32.60
N VAL A 481 16.33 -0.27 32.82
CA VAL A 481 17.43 -1.23 32.94
C VAL A 481 17.86 -1.82 31.60
N CYS A 482 16.97 -1.81 30.61
CA CYS A 482 17.25 -2.26 29.25
C CYS A 482 16.60 -1.32 28.22
N PRO A 483 17.15 -0.11 28.05
CA PRO A 483 16.53 0.96 27.28
C PRO A 483 16.73 0.80 25.77
N TYR A 484 16.64 -0.42 25.24
CA TYR A 484 16.97 -0.74 23.86
C TYR A 484 15.74 -1.06 23.02
N LEU A 485 15.87 -0.88 21.70
CA LEU A 485 15.02 -1.57 20.73
C LEU A 485 15.43 -3.04 20.69
N TYR A 486 14.45 -3.94 20.79
CA TYR A 486 14.70 -5.37 20.96
C TYR A 486 14.82 -6.11 19.62
N SER A 487 15.97 -6.72 19.38
CA SER A 487 16.15 -7.83 18.43
C SER A 487 16.20 -9.17 19.19
N THR A 488 16.38 -10.29 18.47
CA THR A 488 16.64 -11.60 19.08
C THR A 488 17.98 -11.70 19.81
N LEU A 489 18.90 -10.76 19.57
CA LEU A 489 20.25 -10.73 20.14
C LEU A 489 20.45 -9.58 21.14
N THR A 490 19.38 -8.84 21.48
CA THR A 490 19.43 -7.81 22.53
C THR A 490 19.64 -8.46 23.89
N GLU A 491 20.80 -8.22 24.48
CA GLU A 491 21.12 -8.66 25.83
C GLU A 491 21.03 -7.48 26.80
N CYS A 492 20.31 -7.68 27.90
CA CYS A 492 20.22 -6.72 28.97
C CYS A 492 21.18 -7.13 30.08
N ALA A 493 21.79 -6.16 30.78
CA ALA A 493 22.51 -6.48 32.01
C ALA A 493 21.52 -7.15 32.99
N SER A 494 21.87 -8.36 33.44
CA SER A 494 21.13 -9.06 34.48
C SER A 494 21.06 -8.16 35.71
N THR A 495 19.85 -7.72 36.08
CA THR A 495 19.62 -7.25 37.44
C THR A 495 19.77 -8.47 38.33
N GLN A 496 20.89 -8.59 39.04
CA GLN A 496 20.92 -9.49 40.19
C GLN A 496 19.74 -9.12 41.09
N PRO A 497 18.88 -10.07 41.49
CA PRO A 497 17.77 -9.73 42.35
C PRO A 497 18.34 -9.24 43.68
N ALA A 498 18.14 -7.96 43.98
CA ALA A 498 18.23 -7.48 45.34
C ALA A 498 17.27 -8.34 46.18
N GLN A 499 17.79 -8.93 47.26
CA GLN A 499 17.03 -9.77 48.18
C GLN A 499 15.69 -9.12 48.51
N LEU A 500 14.60 -9.84 48.21
CA LEU A 500 13.24 -9.45 48.55
C LEU A 500 13.11 -9.45 50.08
N VAL A 501 13.18 -8.27 50.69
CA VAL A 501 12.76 -8.07 52.08
C VAL A 501 11.24 -8.11 52.08
N LEU A 502 10.68 -9.26 52.47
CA LEU A 502 9.27 -9.42 52.78
C LEU A 502 8.89 -8.49 53.94
N VAL A 503 7.96 -7.57 53.70
CA VAL A 503 7.23 -6.87 54.75
C VAL A 503 5.78 -7.35 54.68
N ASP A 504 5.38 -8.09 55.70
CA ASP A 504 4.02 -8.58 55.91
C ASP A 504 3.02 -7.42 56.01
N SER A 505 1.83 -7.61 55.45
CA SER A 505 0.69 -6.75 55.74
C SER A 505 -0.56 -7.61 55.89
N HIS A 506 -1.09 -7.57 57.11
CA HIS A 506 -2.25 -8.31 57.58
C HIS A 506 -3.58 -7.88 56.94
N LEU A 507 -4.49 -8.86 56.90
CA LEU A 507 -5.91 -8.85 56.54
C LEU A 507 -6.73 -7.67 57.11
N VAL A 508 -7.75 -7.24 56.34
CA VAL A 508 -9.12 -7.04 56.84
C VAL A 508 -10.13 -7.58 55.82
N ALA A 509 -11.07 -8.39 56.29
CA ALA A 509 -12.17 -9.01 55.55
C ALA A 509 -13.52 -8.34 55.86
N GLY A 510 -14.47 -8.46 54.93
CA GLY A 510 -15.92 -8.26 55.14
C GLY A 510 -16.59 -7.64 53.91
N HIS A 511 -17.80 -8.00 53.45
CA HIS A 511 -18.73 -9.06 53.81
C HIS A 511 -19.73 -9.18 52.63
N ASN A 512 -20.16 -10.39 52.29
CA ASN A 512 -21.17 -10.65 51.27
C ASN A 512 -22.60 -10.41 51.81
N SER A 513 -23.55 -10.07 50.93
CA SER A 513 -24.95 -10.48 51.07
C SER A 513 -25.73 -10.43 49.73
N LYS A 514 -26.57 -11.46 49.52
CA LYS A 514 -27.65 -11.68 48.53
C LYS A 514 -28.75 -12.47 49.30
N PRO A 515 -29.93 -12.83 48.73
CA PRO A 515 -30.99 -12.10 48.01
C PRO A 515 -32.42 -12.45 48.55
N ALA A 516 -33.49 -12.21 47.75
CA ALA A 516 -34.91 -12.62 47.87
C ALA A 516 -35.87 -11.62 48.58
N ALA A 517 -37.16 -11.41 48.27
CA ALA A 517 -38.18 -11.94 47.32
C ALA A 517 -39.44 -11.01 47.43
N VAL A 518 -40.16 -10.59 46.36
CA VAL A 518 -41.40 -11.17 45.74
C VAL A 518 -42.77 -10.56 46.20
N LEU A 519 -43.59 -10.11 45.20
CA LEU A 519 -45.08 -9.99 45.08
C LEU A 519 -45.85 -8.95 45.94
N ALA A 520 -46.98 -8.32 45.57
CA ALA A 520 -47.99 -8.35 44.48
C ALA A 520 -48.71 -6.95 44.44
N ILE A 521 -49.42 -6.49 43.40
CA ILE A 521 -50.83 -6.78 43.08
C ILE A 521 -51.20 -6.27 41.66
N PHE A 522 -52.09 -7.02 41.02
CA PHE A 522 -52.68 -6.95 39.68
C PHE A 522 -53.90 -6.01 39.54
N GLY A 523 -54.21 -5.68 38.27
CA GLY A 523 -55.57 -5.47 37.74
C GLY A 523 -55.79 -4.07 37.16
N VAL A 524 -56.26 -3.85 35.93
CA VAL A 524 -57.17 -4.64 35.09
C VAL A 524 -56.94 -4.35 33.60
N PHE A 525 -57.13 -5.41 32.81
CA PHE A 525 -57.12 -5.50 31.36
C PHE A 525 -58.23 -4.68 30.65
N LEU A 526 -58.09 -4.64 29.32
CA LEU A 526 -59.18 -4.61 28.32
C LEU A 526 -59.47 -3.24 27.67
N GLY A 527 -58.72 -2.98 26.60
CA GLY A 527 -59.02 -1.98 25.57
C GLY A 527 -58.44 -2.43 24.23
N CYS A 528 -58.65 -3.70 23.88
CA CYS A 528 -58.20 -4.30 22.65
C CYS A 528 -58.91 -3.70 21.42
N THR A 529 -58.14 -3.59 20.34
CA THR A 529 -58.54 -4.03 18.99
C THR A 529 -59.70 -3.30 18.31
N VAL A 530 -59.43 -2.14 17.69
CA VAL A 530 -60.21 -1.69 16.49
C VAL A 530 -59.36 -1.11 15.35
N LEU A 531 -58.11 -0.68 15.53
CA LEU A 531 -57.37 0.02 14.45
C LEU A 531 -56.30 -0.81 13.70
N ALA A 532 -56.16 -2.10 13.98
CA ALA A 532 -55.14 -2.96 13.34
C ALA A 532 -55.68 -3.91 12.25
N VAL A 533 -57.00 -3.90 11.96
CA VAL A 533 -57.62 -4.81 10.97
C VAL A 533 -57.93 -4.12 9.62
N GLY A 534 -57.90 -2.78 9.55
CA GLY A 534 -58.20 -2.02 8.32
C GLY A 534 -57.05 -1.91 7.30
N THR A 535 -55.80 -1.90 7.75
CA THR A 535 -54.63 -1.68 6.90
C THR A 535 -54.13 -2.95 6.19
N VAL A 536 -54.30 -4.12 6.83
CA VAL A 536 -53.90 -5.41 6.25
C VAL A 536 -54.83 -5.84 5.12
N ALA A 537 -56.13 -5.52 5.19
CA ALA A 537 -57.11 -5.87 4.16
C ALA A 537 -57.00 -5.03 2.86
N THR A 538 -56.37 -3.85 2.94
CA THR A 538 -56.19 -2.93 1.79
C THR A 538 -54.93 -3.29 0.99
N ILE A 539 -53.84 -3.67 1.68
CA ILE A 539 -52.57 -4.08 1.06
C ILE A 539 -52.72 -5.40 0.28
N VAL A 540 -53.51 -6.35 0.80
CA VAL A 540 -53.77 -7.63 0.11
C VAL A 540 -54.62 -7.46 -1.16
N ARG A 541 -55.55 -6.49 -1.18
CA ARG A 541 -56.38 -6.20 -2.37
C ARG A 541 -55.60 -5.47 -3.48
N VAL A 542 -54.67 -4.58 -3.13
CA VAL A 542 -53.83 -3.86 -4.10
C VAL A 542 -52.79 -4.79 -4.74
N ARG A 543 -52.18 -5.69 -3.95
CA ARG A 543 -51.18 -6.66 -4.43
C ARG A 543 -51.77 -7.70 -5.40
N ARG A 544 -53.03 -8.12 -5.19
CA ARG A 544 -53.74 -9.01 -6.14
C ARG A 544 -54.12 -8.34 -7.46
N ARG A 545 -54.37 -7.02 -7.48
CA ARG A 545 -54.65 -6.26 -8.72
C ARG A 545 -53.38 -5.96 -9.54
N TYR A 546 -52.23 -5.76 -8.88
CA TYR A 546 -50.96 -5.52 -9.56
C TYR A 546 -50.44 -6.79 -10.26
N ASN A 547 -50.46 -7.95 -9.59
CA ASN A 547 -50.00 -9.21 -10.17
C ASN A 547 -50.86 -9.70 -11.34
N ARG A 548 -52.14 -9.31 -11.40
CA ARG A 548 -53.02 -9.64 -12.54
C ARG A 548 -52.70 -8.83 -13.81
N ARG A 549 -52.12 -7.63 -13.68
CA ARG A 549 -51.75 -6.76 -14.83
C ARG A 549 -50.36 -7.06 -15.40
N VAL A 550 -49.46 -7.66 -14.61
CA VAL A 550 -48.13 -8.08 -15.08
C VAL A 550 -48.19 -9.39 -15.87
N SER A 551 -49.22 -10.21 -15.66
CA SER A 551 -49.44 -11.46 -16.42
C SER A 551 -50.03 -11.28 -17.83
N GLU A 552 -50.46 -10.07 -18.22
CA GLU A 552 -51.11 -9.81 -19.52
C GLU A 552 -50.26 -8.98 -20.50
N ARG A 553 -48.98 -8.68 -20.18
CA ARG A 553 -48.08 -7.95 -21.10
C ARG A 553 -46.66 -8.51 -21.14
N THR A 554 -46.49 -9.72 -21.69
CA THR A 554 -45.42 -10.07 -22.66
C THR A 554 -45.54 -11.54 -23.06
N PRO A 555 -45.88 -11.84 -24.33
CA PRO A 555 -45.39 -13.03 -25.01
C PRO A 555 -44.31 -12.66 -26.04
N LEU A 556 -43.37 -13.60 -26.23
CA LEU A 556 -42.47 -13.81 -27.37
C LEU A 556 -41.17 -12.98 -27.45
N LEU A 557 -40.07 -13.60 -27.00
CA LEU A 557 -38.89 -13.92 -27.84
C LEU A 557 -37.87 -14.74 -27.02
N THR A 558 -38.16 -16.03 -26.87
CA THR A 558 -37.16 -17.08 -26.56
C THR A 558 -37.03 -17.96 -27.79
N ALA A 559 -35.92 -17.84 -28.51
CA ALA A 559 -35.35 -18.92 -29.34
C ALA A 559 -33.94 -18.53 -29.80
N HIS A 560 -33.03 -19.50 -29.73
CA HIS A 560 -31.64 -19.50 -30.20
C HIS A 560 -30.59 -18.75 -29.35
N TYR A 561 -29.93 -19.47 -28.44
CA TYR A 561 -28.69 -20.21 -28.76
C TYR A 561 -28.17 -20.90 -27.49
N TYR A 562 -28.36 -22.22 -27.41
CA TYR A 562 -27.40 -23.12 -26.79
C TYR A 562 -26.52 -23.64 -27.92
N GLU A 563 -25.24 -23.30 -27.91
CA GLU A 563 -24.14 -24.21 -28.26
C GLU A 563 -22.79 -23.51 -27.99
N ILE A 564 -21.92 -24.23 -27.28
CA ILE A 564 -20.52 -23.93 -26.91
C ILE A 564 -20.34 -23.00 -25.69
N PHE A 565 -20.35 -23.57 -24.48
CA PHE A 565 -19.14 -24.02 -23.77
C PHE A 565 -19.52 -25.09 -22.74
#